data_AF-A0AA51Q8V2-F1
#
_entry.id   AF-A0AA51Q8V2-F1
#
_cell.length_a   1.000
_cell.length_b   1.000
_cell.length_c   1.000
_cell.angle_alpha   90.00
_cell.angle_beta   90.00
_cell.angle_gamma   90.00
#
_symmetry.space_group_name_H-M   'P 1'
#
loop_
_entity.id
_entity.type
_entity.pdbx_description
1 polymer ?
#
loop_
_entity_poly.entity_id
_entity_poly.type
_entity_poly.pdbx_seq_one_letter_code
_entity_poly.pdbx_strand_id
1 'polypeptide(L)'
;MQNHLYIKFLRLPLLIRGLLITLLFVLLFGVAIHLIEPSTFPSIFDGIWWAIITAATVGYGDYVPHSLPGRMAAVTLILIGAGFVSSYFITLATAAVTKQNAFSEGKIAYKGRGHIVIIGWNERSRELIKKLTTIDSPQALVLIDETLKKNPIQSRYVHYIQGTPHLDDTLLKSNIFEAEKVLITADQSNEEIQADMNSILTILAIKGLCPKVTCIVEILTAEQILNANRPGLI
;
A
#
# COMPACT_ATOMS: atom_id res chain seq x y z
N MET A 1 -30.34 9.86 23.93
CA MET A 1 -29.81 10.79 22.90
C MET A 1 -28.31 11.08 23.01
N GLN A 2 -27.66 11.00 24.19
CA GLN A 2 -26.24 11.36 24.37
C GLN A 2 -25.20 10.43 23.69
N ASN A 3 -25.51 9.16 23.41
CA ASN A 3 -24.51 8.24 22.84
C ASN A 3 -24.37 8.28 21.31
N HIS A 4 -25.31 8.87 20.58
CA HIS A 4 -25.28 8.81 19.11
C HIS A 4 -24.17 9.66 18.49
N LEU A 5 -23.88 10.81 19.11
CA LEU A 5 -22.80 11.71 18.66
C LEU A 5 -21.41 11.12 18.94
N TYR A 6 -21.22 10.52 20.11
CA TYR A 6 -19.96 9.89 20.51
C TYR A 6 -19.61 8.68 19.63
N ILE A 7 -20.60 7.83 19.33
CA ILE A 7 -20.40 6.69 18.43
C ILE A 7 -20.10 7.16 17.00
N LYS A 8 -20.76 8.22 16.52
CA LYS A 8 -20.45 8.82 15.21
C LYS A 8 -19.02 9.40 15.16
N PHE A 9 -18.57 10.07 16.23
CA PHE A 9 -17.22 10.60 16.35
C PHE A 9 -16.16 9.49 16.37
N LEU A 10 -16.42 8.38 17.08
CA LEU A 10 -15.53 7.22 17.11
C LEU A 10 -15.41 6.50 15.75
N ARG A 11 -16.40 6.64 14.87
CA ARG A 11 -16.40 6.07 13.51
C ARG A 11 -15.67 6.92 12.48
N LEU A 12 -15.25 8.14 12.82
CA LEU A 12 -14.49 8.99 11.91
C LEU A 12 -13.06 8.45 11.73
N PRO A 13 -12.46 8.62 10.53
CA PRO A 13 -11.03 8.37 10.33
C PRO A 13 -10.19 9.13 11.36
N LEU A 14 -9.11 8.50 11.84
CA LEU A 14 -8.23 9.05 12.88
C LEU A 14 -7.75 10.48 12.56
N LEU A 15 -7.46 10.76 11.29
CA LEU A 15 -7.03 12.07 10.80
C LEU A 15 -8.11 13.16 10.97
N ILE A 16 -9.36 12.86 10.57
CA ILE A 16 -10.48 13.81 10.67
C ILE A 16 -10.76 14.10 12.15
N ARG A 17 -10.75 13.04 12.98
CA ARG A 17 -10.95 13.15 14.41
C ARG A 17 -9.89 14.04 15.07
N GLY A 18 -8.62 13.81 14.73
CA GLY A 18 -7.51 14.63 15.23
C GLY A 18 -7.65 16.09 14.80
N LEU A 19 -7.98 16.36 13.53
CA LEU A 19 -8.15 17.73 13.02
C LEU A 19 -9.24 18.50 13.75
N LEU A 20 -10.38 17.86 14.04
CA LEU A 20 -11.47 18.46 14.82
C LEU A 20 -11.05 18.79 16.26
N ILE A 21 -10.30 17.88 16.90
CA ILE A 21 -9.78 18.10 18.26
C ILE A 21 -8.81 19.29 18.28
N THR A 22 -7.89 19.35 17.32
CA THR A 22 -6.93 20.47 17.23
C THR A 22 -7.62 21.78 16.96
N LEU A 23 -8.60 21.80 16.05
CA LEU A 23 -9.40 23.00 15.78
C LEU A 23 -10.12 23.48 17.05
N LEU A 24 -10.73 22.57 17.82
CA LEU A 24 -11.36 22.91 19.09
C LEU A 24 -10.35 23.52 20.08
N PHE A 25 -9.17 22.92 20.22
CA PHE A 25 -8.12 23.46 21.10
C PHE A 25 -7.61 24.82 20.65
N VAL A 26 -7.37 25.01 19.35
CA VAL A 26 -6.96 26.30 18.79
C VAL A 26 -7.98 27.39 19.08
N LEU A 27 -9.27 27.10 18.90
CA LEU A 27 -10.34 28.05 19.23
C LEU A 27 -10.40 28.34 20.73
N LEU A 28 -10.30 27.31 21.58
CA LEU A 28 -10.35 27.45 23.03
C LEU A 28 -9.17 28.27 23.55
N PHE A 29 -7.95 27.95 23.15
CA PHE A 29 -6.74 28.68 23.57
C PHE A 29 -6.69 30.08 22.97
N GLY A 30 -7.21 30.29 21.75
CA GLY A 30 -7.32 31.60 21.14
C GLY A 30 -8.30 32.53 21.87
N VAL A 31 -9.45 32.01 22.29
CA VAL A 31 -10.38 32.77 23.17
C VAL A 31 -9.76 32.99 24.55
N ALA A 32 -9.14 31.97 25.13
CA ALA A 32 -8.55 32.06 26.46
C ALA A 32 -7.44 33.12 26.53
N ILE A 33 -6.55 33.19 25.54
CA ILE A 33 -5.43 34.14 25.57
C ILE A 33 -5.91 35.59 25.44
N HIS A 34 -6.97 35.83 24.66
CA HIS A 34 -7.62 37.14 24.59
C HIS A 34 -8.20 37.56 25.95
N LEU A 35 -8.79 36.63 26.70
CA LEU A 35 -9.33 36.91 28.04
C LEU A 35 -8.23 37.12 29.10
N ILE A 36 -7.08 36.45 28.96
CA ILE A 36 -5.97 36.55 29.91
C ILE A 36 -5.14 37.83 29.65
N GLU A 37 -4.90 38.17 28.38
CA GLU A 37 -4.09 39.33 27.97
C GLU A 37 -4.80 40.17 26.89
N PRO A 38 -5.90 40.86 27.22
CA PRO A 38 -6.67 41.63 26.24
C PRO A 38 -5.90 42.82 25.65
N SER A 39 -4.88 43.32 26.35
CA SER A 39 -4.00 44.38 25.82
C SER A 39 -3.03 43.87 24.75
N THR A 40 -2.57 42.63 24.89
CA THR A 40 -1.63 41.99 23.95
C THR A 40 -2.39 41.37 22.77
N PHE A 41 -3.59 40.84 23.03
CA PHE A 41 -4.48 40.22 22.05
C PHE A 41 -5.79 41.03 22.00
N PRO A 42 -5.89 42.10 21.21
CA PRO A 42 -7.03 43.02 21.26
C PRO A 42 -8.35 42.41 20.81
N SER A 43 -8.31 41.42 19.92
CA SER A 43 -9.49 40.69 19.47
C SER A 43 -9.36 39.18 19.69
N ILE A 44 -10.51 38.49 19.77
CA ILE A 44 -10.56 37.01 19.79
C ILE A 44 -9.89 36.44 18.54
N PHE A 45 -10.00 37.13 17.40
CA PHE A 45 -9.39 36.69 16.15
C PHE A 45 -7.86 36.70 16.24
N ASP A 46 -7.26 37.70 16.88
CA ASP A 46 -5.81 37.76 17.11
C ASP A 46 -5.33 36.61 18.00
N GLY A 47 -6.11 36.26 19.02
CA GLY A 47 -5.84 35.10 19.87
C GLY A 47 -5.94 33.77 19.09
N ILE A 48 -6.97 33.60 18.25
CA ILE A 48 -7.11 32.41 17.39
C ILE A 48 -5.97 32.34 16.37
N TRP A 49 -5.61 33.46 15.74
CA TRP A 49 -4.50 33.55 14.81
C TRP A 49 -3.19 33.11 15.47
N TRP A 50 -2.88 33.66 16.65
CA TRP A 50 -1.74 33.24 17.46
C TRP A 50 -1.77 31.74 17.76
N ALA A 51 -2.93 31.21 18.14
CA ALA A 51 -3.05 29.80 18.45
C ALA A 51 -2.83 28.90 17.21
N ILE A 52 -3.30 29.30 16.03
CA ILE A 52 -3.08 28.60 14.76
C ILE A 52 -1.58 28.58 14.44
N ILE A 53 -0.93 29.74 14.38
CA ILE A 53 0.48 29.82 13.97
C ILE A 53 1.42 29.16 14.98
N THR A 54 1.05 29.15 16.26
CA THR A 54 1.79 28.45 17.33
C THR A 54 1.61 26.94 17.21
N ALA A 55 0.37 26.45 17.08
CA ALA A 55 0.09 25.02 16.93
C ALA A 55 0.67 24.44 15.62
N ALA A 56 0.71 25.25 14.56
CA ALA A 56 1.34 24.90 13.29
C ALA A 56 2.87 25.03 13.30
N THR A 57 3.47 25.45 14.42
CA THR A 57 4.94 25.65 14.58
C THR A 57 5.56 26.71 13.66
N VAL A 58 4.75 27.64 13.13
CA VAL A 58 5.21 28.74 12.26
C VAL A 58 5.78 29.88 13.11
N GLY A 59 5.01 30.36 14.09
CA GLY A 59 5.46 31.33 15.08
C GLY A 59 6.02 32.64 14.51
N TYR A 60 5.20 33.46 13.84
CA TYR A 60 5.62 34.75 13.29
C TYR A 60 6.14 35.75 14.35
N GLY A 61 5.68 35.63 15.60
CA GLY A 61 6.12 36.49 16.72
C GLY A 61 5.48 37.87 16.73
N ASP A 62 4.43 38.07 15.93
CA ASP A 62 3.57 39.26 15.91
C ASP A 62 2.73 39.39 17.19
N TYR A 63 2.28 38.27 17.75
CA TYR A 63 1.64 38.19 19.05
C TYR A 63 2.35 37.20 19.97
N VAL A 64 2.67 37.62 21.20
CA VAL A 64 3.40 36.79 22.17
C VAL A 64 2.88 37.03 23.60
N PRO A 65 2.49 35.98 24.34
CA PRO A 65 2.05 36.14 25.73
C PRO A 65 3.19 36.62 26.65
N HIS A 66 2.93 37.67 27.42
CA HIS A 66 3.91 38.27 28.33
C HIS A 66 3.67 37.89 29.80
N SER A 67 2.41 37.66 30.18
CA SER A 67 2.00 37.30 31.54
C SER A 67 2.35 35.84 31.88
N LEU A 68 2.53 35.56 33.17
CA LEU A 68 2.72 34.19 33.65
C LEU A 68 1.58 33.24 33.20
N PRO A 69 0.28 33.54 33.42
CA PRO A 69 -0.81 32.67 32.95
C PRO A 69 -0.85 32.52 31.43
N GLY A 70 -0.54 33.58 30.67
CA GLY A 70 -0.47 33.53 29.21
C GLY A 70 0.64 32.61 28.70
N ARG A 71 1.83 32.66 29.34
CA ARG A 71 2.95 31.75 29.03
C ARG A 71 2.63 30.30 29.38
N MET A 72 1.93 30.04 30.49
CA MET A 72 1.49 28.68 30.83
C MET A 72 0.49 28.12 29.80
N ALA A 73 -0.43 28.96 29.33
CA ALA A 73 -1.34 28.60 28.24
C ALA A 73 -0.57 28.31 26.94
N ALA A 74 0.41 29.15 26.59
CA ALA A 74 1.29 28.95 25.45
C ALA A 74 2.04 27.62 25.51
N VAL A 75 2.68 27.30 26.63
CA VAL A 75 3.41 26.03 26.81
C VAL A 75 2.48 24.84 26.61
N THR A 76 1.27 24.90 27.16
CA THR A 76 0.28 23.83 27.01
C THR A 76 -0.16 23.67 25.56
N LEU A 77 -0.43 24.78 24.86
CA LEU A 77 -0.78 24.78 23.45
C LEU A 77 0.36 24.21 22.59
N ILE A 78 1.61 24.58 22.87
CA ILE A 78 2.78 24.07 22.14
C ILE A 78 2.91 22.56 22.29
N LEU A 79 2.77 22.03 23.52
CA LEU A 79 2.84 20.57 23.76
C LEU A 79 1.74 19.81 23.00
N ILE A 80 0.51 20.33 23.02
CA ILE A 80 -0.62 19.73 22.30
C ILE A 80 -0.43 19.85 20.78
N GLY A 81 -0.06 21.04 20.29
CA GLY A 81 0.16 21.32 18.87
C GLY A 81 1.27 20.46 18.27
N ALA A 82 2.42 20.39 18.94
CA ALA A 82 3.54 19.55 18.53
C ALA A 82 3.15 18.06 18.48
N GLY A 83 2.40 17.57 19.47
CA GLY A 83 1.88 16.20 19.48
C GLY A 83 0.94 15.93 18.30
N PHE A 84 0.04 16.86 18.00
CA PHE A 84 -0.87 16.72 16.87
C PHE A 84 -0.16 16.72 15.53
N VAL A 85 0.69 17.73 15.26
CA VAL A 85 1.45 17.84 14.00
C VAL A 85 2.30 16.58 13.78
N SER A 86 2.98 16.11 14.82
CA SER A 86 3.76 14.86 14.77
C SER A 86 2.89 13.65 14.42
N SER A 87 1.75 13.48 15.09
CA SER A 87 0.83 12.35 14.82
C SER A 87 0.25 12.38 13.41
N TYR A 88 0.00 13.57 12.86
CA TYR A 88 -0.49 13.76 11.51
C TYR A 88 0.53 13.28 10.48
N PHE A 89 1.78 13.76 10.58
CA PHE A 89 2.86 13.33 9.69
C PHE A 89 3.15 11.84 9.81
N ILE A 90 3.15 11.27 11.02
CA ILE A 90 3.34 9.83 11.23
C ILE A 90 2.25 9.02 10.53
N THR A 91 0.98 9.42 10.67
CA THR A 91 -0.14 8.69 10.07
C THR A 91 -0.08 8.76 8.54
N LEU A 92 0.25 9.93 7.98
CA LEU A 92 0.41 10.10 6.54
C LEU A 92 1.58 9.27 6.00
N ALA A 93 2.74 9.33 6.67
CA ALA A 93 3.91 8.53 6.32
C ALA A 93 3.61 7.03 6.41
N THR A 94 2.94 6.60 7.48
CA THR A 94 2.53 5.20 7.66
C THR A 94 1.59 4.76 6.55
N ALA A 95 0.59 5.56 6.19
CA ALA A 95 -0.32 5.23 5.09
C ALA A 95 0.43 5.07 3.75
N ALA A 96 1.38 5.96 3.45
CA ALA A 96 2.22 5.87 2.26
C ALA A 96 3.11 4.61 2.27
N VAL A 97 3.77 4.35 3.41
CA VAL A 97 4.64 3.17 3.60
C VAL A 97 3.84 1.87 3.54
N THR A 98 2.66 1.79 4.16
CA THR A 98 1.78 0.62 4.11
C THR A 98 1.33 0.32 2.69
N LYS A 99 0.98 1.35 1.90
CA LYS A 99 0.63 1.17 0.49
C LYS A 99 1.81 0.67 -0.34
N GLN A 100 3.00 1.26 -0.13
CA GLN A 100 4.22 0.83 -0.81
C GLN A 100 4.64 -0.59 -0.43
N ASN A 101 4.52 -0.96 0.85
CA ASN A 101 4.76 -2.31 1.34
C ASN A 101 3.75 -3.27 0.74
N ALA A 102 2.45 -2.95 0.71
CA ALA A 102 1.43 -3.81 0.10
C ALA A 102 1.69 -4.04 -1.40
N PHE A 103 2.17 -3.01 -2.12
CA PHE A 103 2.61 -3.16 -3.51
C PHE A 103 3.81 -4.10 -3.62
N SER A 104 4.84 -3.86 -2.79
CA SER A 104 6.09 -4.63 -2.83
C SER A 104 5.92 -6.07 -2.36
N GLU A 105 5.01 -6.33 -1.42
CA GLU A 105 4.62 -7.65 -0.91
C GLU A 105 3.63 -8.35 -1.85
N GLY A 106 3.26 -7.74 -2.98
CA GLY A 106 2.39 -8.34 -3.98
C GLY A 106 0.94 -8.56 -3.53
N LYS A 107 0.44 -7.71 -2.62
CA LYS A 107 -0.96 -7.74 -2.15
C LYS A 107 -1.91 -6.96 -3.05
N ILE A 108 -1.38 -6.15 -3.96
CA ILE A 108 -2.16 -5.29 -4.85
C ILE A 108 -2.38 -6.00 -6.18
N ALA A 109 -3.64 -6.06 -6.63
CA ALA A 109 -4.00 -6.63 -7.93
C ALA A 109 -3.45 -5.79 -9.10
N TYR A 110 -3.01 -6.48 -10.15
CA TYR A 110 -2.64 -5.88 -11.43
C TYR A 110 -3.89 -5.53 -12.24
N LYS A 111 -3.84 -4.44 -13.01
CA LYS A 111 -4.99 -3.93 -13.78
C LYS A 111 -4.69 -3.63 -15.25
N GLY A 112 -3.47 -3.90 -15.71
CA GLY A 112 -3.07 -3.71 -17.10
C GLY A 112 -3.61 -4.80 -18.01
N ARG A 113 -3.32 -4.68 -19.31
CA ARG A 113 -3.72 -5.62 -20.37
C ARG A 113 -2.54 -5.93 -21.28
N GLY A 114 -2.59 -7.07 -21.96
CA GLY A 114 -1.53 -7.51 -22.86
C GLY A 114 -0.20 -7.67 -22.11
N HIS A 115 -0.24 -8.19 -20.89
CA HIS A 115 0.93 -8.49 -20.08
C HIS A 115 1.26 -9.99 -20.13
N ILE A 116 2.48 -10.34 -19.75
CA ILE A 116 2.89 -11.74 -19.59
C ILE A 116 2.84 -12.07 -18.10
N VAL A 117 2.17 -13.17 -17.75
CA VAL A 117 2.18 -13.70 -16.39
C VAL A 117 3.29 -14.75 -16.29
N ILE A 118 4.18 -14.61 -15.30
CA ILE A 118 5.25 -15.56 -15.01
C ILE A 118 4.96 -16.15 -13.63
N ILE A 119 4.86 -17.47 -13.55
CA ILE A 119 4.55 -18.20 -12.33
C ILE A 119 5.78 -18.99 -11.91
N GLY A 120 6.22 -18.75 -10.68
CA GLY A 120 7.40 -19.37 -10.09
C GLY A 120 8.65 -18.50 -10.24
N TRP A 121 9.38 -18.38 -9.14
CA TRP A 121 10.63 -17.66 -9.09
C TRP A 121 11.83 -18.60 -8.99
N ASN A 122 12.67 -18.59 -10.02
CA ASN A 122 13.96 -19.30 -10.05
C ASN A 122 14.97 -18.49 -10.89
N GLU A 123 16.21 -18.99 -11.01
CA GLU A 123 17.25 -18.24 -11.73
C GLU A 123 16.93 -18.10 -13.24
N ARG A 124 16.20 -19.06 -13.84
CA ARG A 124 15.76 -18.97 -15.24
C ARG A 124 14.72 -17.88 -15.43
N SER A 125 13.68 -17.82 -14.58
CA SER A 125 12.66 -16.78 -14.66
C SER A 125 13.24 -15.39 -14.35
N ARG A 126 14.18 -15.30 -13.40
CA ARG A 126 14.94 -14.08 -13.12
C ARG A 126 15.68 -13.55 -14.35
N GLU A 127 16.45 -14.39 -15.01
CA GLU A 127 17.23 -13.99 -16.20
C GLU A 127 16.32 -13.65 -17.38
N LEU A 128 15.21 -14.37 -17.55
CA LEU A 128 14.19 -14.04 -18.54
C LEU A 128 13.60 -12.65 -18.28
N ILE A 129 13.16 -12.38 -17.04
CA ILE A 129 12.56 -11.09 -16.69
C ILE A 129 13.56 -9.96 -16.92
N LYS A 130 14.81 -10.10 -16.47
CA LYS A 130 15.85 -9.10 -16.71
C LYS A 130 15.98 -8.77 -18.20
N LYS A 131 16.13 -9.81 -19.04
CA LYS A 131 16.24 -9.64 -20.50
C LYS A 131 15.02 -8.93 -21.10
N LEU A 132 13.82 -9.35 -20.72
CA LEU A 132 12.57 -8.75 -21.22
C LEU A 132 12.39 -7.29 -20.77
N THR A 133 12.90 -6.93 -19.59
CA THR A 133 12.86 -5.54 -19.10
C THR A 133 13.90 -4.61 -19.72
N THR A 134 14.95 -5.16 -20.35
CA THR A 134 16.03 -4.38 -20.99
C THR A 134 15.82 -4.12 -22.48
N ILE A 135 14.77 -4.68 -23.08
CA ILE A 135 14.43 -4.43 -24.50
C ILE A 135 13.86 -3.01 -24.65
N ASP A 136 14.03 -2.39 -25.82
CA ASP A 136 13.59 -1.00 -26.11
C ASP A 136 12.09 -0.75 -25.85
N SER A 137 11.25 -1.77 -26.01
CA SER A 137 9.81 -1.74 -25.71
C SER A 137 9.42 -2.90 -24.79
N PRO A 138 9.69 -2.79 -23.48
CA PRO A 138 9.43 -3.87 -22.54
C PRO A 138 7.93 -3.99 -22.28
N GLN A 139 7.41 -5.19 -22.46
CA GLN A 139 6.05 -5.54 -22.10
C GLN A 139 5.89 -5.59 -20.57
N ALA A 140 4.69 -5.32 -20.07
CA ALA A 140 4.42 -5.48 -18.65
C ALA A 140 4.46 -6.97 -18.27
N LEU A 141 5.08 -7.26 -17.13
CA LEU A 141 5.26 -8.60 -16.59
C LEU A 141 4.59 -8.68 -15.22
N VAL A 142 3.86 -9.75 -14.97
CA VAL A 142 3.28 -10.06 -13.67
C VAL A 142 3.93 -11.32 -13.13
N LEU A 143 4.73 -11.20 -12.07
CA LEU A 143 5.35 -12.33 -11.39
C LEU A 143 4.44 -12.82 -10.27
N ILE A 144 4.12 -14.11 -10.25
CA ILE A 144 3.38 -14.77 -9.17
C ILE A 144 4.32 -15.77 -8.49
N ASP A 145 4.44 -15.66 -7.18
CA ASP A 145 5.17 -16.64 -6.36
C ASP A 145 4.56 -16.70 -4.95
N GLU A 146 4.61 -17.86 -4.29
CA GLU A 146 4.08 -18.02 -2.93
C GLU A 146 5.14 -17.86 -1.84
N THR A 147 6.40 -18.16 -2.17
CA THR A 147 7.52 -18.23 -1.22
C THR A 147 8.15 -16.86 -0.98
N LEU A 148 8.12 -15.99 -1.99
CA LEU A 148 8.72 -14.66 -1.91
C LEU A 148 7.89 -13.71 -1.04
N LYS A 149 8.54 -13.09 -0.06
CA LYS A 149 7.90 -12.09 0.81
C LYS A 149 7.74 -10.73 0.13
N LYS A 150 8.60 -10.40 -0.84
CA LYS A 150 8.63 -9.12 -1.53
C LYS A 150 9.09 -9.30 -2.98
N ASN A 151 8.74 -8.34 -3.83
CA ASN A 151 9.13 -8.28 -5.22
C ASN A 151 10.66 -8.34 -5.34
N PRO A 152 11.20 -9.38 -5.98
CA PRO A 152 12.65 -9.57 -6.12
C PRO A 152 13.25 -8.66 -7.19
N ILE A 153 12.44 -8.06 -8.08
CA ILE A 153 12.89 -7.22 -9.19
C ILE A 153 12.35 -5.81 -9.04
N GLN A 154 13.26 -4.85 -8.87
CA GLN A 154 12.93 -3.43 -8.82
C GLN A 154 12.85 -2.85 -10.24
N SER A 155 11.76 -3.15 -10.95
CA SER A 155 11.48 -2.60 -12.27
C SER A 155 10.06 -2.09 -12.37
N ARG A 156 9.85 -0.95 -13.03
CA ARG A 156 8.52 -0.36 -13.26
C ARG A 156 7.61 -1.24 -14.14
N TYR A 157 8.20 -2.19 -14.87
CA TYR A 157 7.49 -3.09 -15.76
C TYR A 157 7.14 -4.43 -15.12
N VAL A 158 7.63 -4.69 -13.90
CA VAL A 158 7.39 -5.95 -13.17
C VAL A 158 6.45 -5.67 -12.00
N HIS A 159 5.27 -6.25 -12.07
CA HIS A 159 4.30 -6.26 -10.97
C HIS A 159 4.37 -7.61 -10.27
N TYR A 160 4.53 -7.61 -8.96
CA TYR A 160 4.60 -8.85 -8.17
C TYR A 160 3.26 -9.15 -7.51
N ILE A 161 2.89 -10.42 -7.43
CA ILE A 161 1.72 -10.91 -6.70
C ILE A 161 2.19 -12.07 -5.83
N GLN A 162 2.04 -11.92 -4.52
CA GLN A 162 2.31 -13.00 -3.60
C GLN A 162 1.06 -13.88 -3.49
N GLY A 163 1.20 -15.16 -3.78
CA GLY A 163 0.13 -16.12 -3.60
C GLY A 163 0.36 -17.42 -4.33
N THR A 164 -0.39 -18.43 -3.92
CA THR A 164 -0.36 -19.76 -4.51
C THR A 164 -1.03 -19.73 -5.89
N PRO A 165 -0.36 -20.23 -6.96
CA PRO A 165 -0.80 -20.01 -8.34
C PRO A 165 -1.97 -20.88 -8.80
N HIS A 166 -2.31 -21.94 -8.08
CA HIS A 166 -3.47 -22.79 -8.37
C HIS A 166 -4.76 -22.32 -7.66
N LEU A 167 -4.74 -21.17 -6.99
CA LEU A 167 -5.93 -20.55 -6.40
C LEU A 167 -6.47 -19.44 -7.31
N ASP A 168 -7.77 -19.47 -7.57
CA ASP A 168 -8.46 -18.49 -8.43
C ASP A 168 -8.21 -17.05 -7.97
N ASP A 169 -8.27 -16.77 -6.66
CA ASP A 169 -8.03 -15.42 -6.12
C ASP A 169 -6.66 -14.85 -6.52
N THR A 170 -5.62 -15.69 -6.61
CA THR A 170 -4.28 -15.28 -7.03
C THR A 170 -4.25 -14.97 -8.53
N LEU A 171 -4.87 -15.84 -9.34
CA LEU A 171 -4.96 -15.68 -10.80
C LEU A 171 -5.82 -14.48 -11.19
N LEU A 172 -6.91 -14.21 -10.46
CA LEU A 172 -7.74 -13.03 -10.65
C LEU A 172 -6.98 -11.74 -10.31
N LYS A 173 -6.16 -11.74 -9.25
CA LYS A 173 -5.29 -10.60 -8.92
C LYS A 173 -4.27 -10.30 -10.03
N SER A 174 -3.88 -11.28 -10.83
CA SER A 174 -2.96 -11.09 -11.97
C SER A 174 -3.64 -10.57 -13.23
N ASN A 175 -4.96 -10.40 -13.19
CA ASN A 175 -5.77 -10.06 -14.35
C ASN A 175 -5.56 -11.04 -15.51
N ILE A 176 -5.59 -12.34 -15.20
CA ILE A 176 -5.27 -13.44 -16.14
C ILE A 176 -6.09 -13.41 -17.44
N PHE A 177 -7.30 -12.87 -17.43
CA PHE A 177 -8.17 -12.75 -18.61
C PHE A 177 -7.62 -11.83 -19.69
N GLU A 178 -6.80 -10.87 -19.32
CA GLU A 178 -6.21 -9.87 -20.22
C GLU A 178 -4.72 -10.15 -20.47
N ALA A 179 -4.19 -11.27 -19.96
CA ALA A 179 -2.82 -11.69 -20.20
C ALA A 179 -2.67 -12.20 -21.64
N GLU A 180 -1.55 -11.86 -22.28
CA GLU A 180 -1.23 -12.38 -23.62
C GLU A 180 -0.75 -13.84 -23.52
N LYS A 181 0.13 -14.12 -22.55
CA LYS A 181 0.76 -15.43 -22.34
C LYS A 181 1.01 -15.67 -20.86
N VAL A 182 1.03 -16.93 -20.47
CA VAL A 182 1.44 -17.39 -19.14
C VAL A 182 2.64 -18.30 -19.28
N LEU A 183 3.70 -18.03 -18.54
CA LEU A 183 4.87 -18.90 -18.39
C LEU A 183 4.88 -19.49 -16.99
N ILE A 184 4.92 -20.81 -16.87
CA ILE A 184 4.98 -21.54 -15.61
C ILE A 184 6.34 -22.22 -15.54
N THR A 185 7.14 -21.86 -14.55
CA THR A 185 8.43 -22.52 -14.29
C THR A 185 8.28 -23.54 -13.17
N ALA A 186 8.99 -24.66 -13.28
CA ALA A 186 8.97 -25.68 -12.26
C ALA A 186 9.69 -25.19 -10.99
N ASP A 187 9.12 -25.51 -9.84
CA ASP A 187 9.77 -25.25 -8.55
C ASP A 187 10.87 -26.29 -8.31
N GLN A 188 12.12 -25.83 -8.36
CA GLN A 188 13.30 -26.69 -8.20
C GLN A 188 13.61 -27.02 -6.73
N SER A 189 12.88 -26.43 -5.77
CA SER A 189 13.06 -26.73 -4.34
C SER A 189 12.31 -27.99 -3.89
N ASN A 190 11.35 -28.44 -4.68
CA ASN A 190 10.54 -29.62 -4.45
C ASN A 190 11.08 -30.84 -5.21
N GLU A 191 10.60 -32.04 -4.86
CA GLU A 191 10.84 -33.23 -5.67
C GLU A 191 10.25 -33.03 -7.08
N GLU A 192 10.96 -33.52 -8.11
CA GLU A 192 10.62 -33.25 -9.52
C GLU A 192 9.18 -33.62 -9.86
N ILE A 193 8.70 -34.76 -9.36
CA ILE A 193 7.33 -35.24 -9.56
C ILE A 193 6.32 -34.26 -8.94
N GLN A 194 6.59 -33.77 -7.73
CA GLN A 194 5.71 -32.82 -7.04
C GLN A 194 5.69 -31.46 -7.75
N ALA A 195 6.85 -31.00 -8.23
CA ALA A 195 6.96 -29.77 -9.01
C ALA A 195 6.15 -29.84 -10.31
N ASP A 196 6.20 -30.99 -11.00
CA ASP A 196 5.41 -31.23 -12.21
C ASP A 196 3.91 -31.30 -11.91
N MET A 197 3.51 -31.98 -10.83
CA MET A 197 2.12 -32.03 -10.40
C MET A 197 1.57 -30.62 -10.10
N ASN A 198 2.33 -29.79 -9.38
CA ASN A 198 1.96 -28.41 -9.09
C ASN A 198 1.85 -27.56 -10.36
N SER A 199 2.75 -27.78 -11.32
CA SER A 199 2.73 -27.10 -12.62
C SER A 199 1.49 -27.48 -13.43
N ILE A 200 1.15 -28.77 -13.50
CA ILE A 200 -0.07 -29.27 -14.16
C ILE A 200 -1.32 -28.73 -13.49
N LEU A 201 -1.38 -28.73 -12.15
CA LEU A 201 -2.50 -28.17 -11.39
C LEU A 201 -2.70 -26.68 -11.68
N THR A 202 -1.60 -25.93 -11.79
CA THR A 202 -1.62 -24.50 -12.14
C THR A 202 -2.18 -24.29 -13.55
N ILE A 203 -1.76 -25.09 -14.54
CA ILE A 203 -2.32 -25.03 -15.89
C ILE A 203 -3.82 -25.31 -15.87
N LEU A 204 -4.26 -26.35 -15.15
CA LEU A 204 -5.68 -26.69 -15.03
C LEU A 204 -6.50 -25.53 -14.47
N ALA A 205 -6.02 -24.88 -13.42
CA ALA A 205 -6.68 -23.71 -12.84
C ALA A 205 -6.77 -22.55 -13.84
N ILE A 206 -5.67 -22.23 -14.54
CA ILE A 206 -5.65 -21.18 -15.55
C ILE A 206 -6.61 -21.50 -16.69
N LYS A 207 -6.60 -22.73 -17.21
CA LYS A 207 -7.46 -23.13 -18.33
C LYS A 207 -8.93 -23.25 -17.93
N GLY A 208 -9.21 -23.57 -16.68
CA GLY A 208 -10.56 -23.50 -16.11
C GLY A 208 -11.12 -22.07 -16.09
N LEU A 209 -10.30 -21.07 -15.78
CA LEU A 209 -10.70 -19.66 -15.79
C LEU A 209 -10.67 -19.04 -17.19
N CYS A 210 -9.56 -19.17 -17.90
CA CYS A 210 -9.30 -18.56 -19.20
C CYS A 210 -8.76 -19.60 -20.20
N PRO A 211 -9.63 -20.38 -20.87
CA PRO A 211 -9.20 -21.43 -21.80
C PRO A 211 -8.32 -20.95 -22.96
N LYS A 212 -8.49 -19.68 -23.36
CA LYS A 212 -7.88 -19.09 -24.56
C LYS A 212 -6.45 -18.60 -24.36
N VAL A 213 -6.01 -18.36 -23.11
CA VAL A 213 -4.67 -17.83 -22.87
C VAL A 213 -3.63 -18.89 -23.24
N THR A 214 -2.55 -18.49 -23.92
CA THR A 214 -1.45 -19.40 -24.25
C THR A 214 -0.62 -19.65 -23.00
N CYS A 215 -0.44 -20.93 -22.65
CA CYS A 215 0.38 -21.35 -21.53
C CYS A 215 1.66 -21.99 -22.05
N ILE A 216 2.80 -21.64 -21.47
CA ILE A 216 4.09 -22.32 -21.66
C ILE A 216 4.46 -22.86 -20.29
N VAL A 217 4.68 -24.16 -20.17
CA VAL A 217 5.03 -24.80 -18.90
C VAL A 217 6.34 -25.55 -19.02
N GLU A 218 7.15 -25.46 -17.97
CA GLU A 218 8.31 -26.30 -17.74
C GLU A 218 7.89 -27.55 -16.96
N ILE A 219 8.21 -28.73 -17.50
CA ILE A 219 8.00 -30.03 -16.86
C ILE A 219 9.36 -30.71 -16.79
N LEU A 220 9.71 -31.23 -15.61
CA LEU A 220 11.01 -31.80 -15.27
C LEU A 220 11.10 -33.28 -15.67
N THR A 221 10.02 -34.04 -15.49
CA THR A 221 9.99 -35.48 -15.72
C THR A 221 9.36 -35.84 -17.07
N ALA A 222 9.98 -36.79 -17.79
CA ALA A 222 9.47 -37.22 -19.10
C ALA A 222 8.07 -37.85 -19.03
N GLU A 223 7.72 -38.49 -17.91
CA GLU A 223 6.42 -39.11 -17.69
C GLU A 223 5.29 -38.07 -17.66
N GLN A 224 5.52 -36.92 -17.03
CA GLN A 224 4.50 -35.88 -16.86
C GLN A 224 4.31 -35.01 -18.11
N ILE A 225 5.22 -35.05 -19.08
CA ILE A 225 5.07 -34.36 -20.37
C ILE A 225 3.77 -34.78 -21.08
N LEU A 226 3.43 -36.08 -21.02
CA LEU A 226 2.19 -36.59 -21.62
C LEU A 226 0.94 -36.05 -20.93
N ASN A 227 1.00 -35.86 -19.61
CA ASN A 227 -0.12 -35.30 -18.84
C ASN A 227 -0.29 -33.80 -19.09
N ALA A 228 0.82 -33.07 -19.23
CA ALA A 228 0.80 -31.65 -19.57
C ALA A 228 0.29 -31.38 -21.00
N ASN A 229 0.60 -32.26 -21.96
CA ASN A 229 0.18 -32.14 -23.37
C ASN A 229 -1.26 -32.59 -23.65
N ARG A 230 -2.08 -32.90 -22.64
CA ARG A 230 -3.47 -33.30 -22.90
C ARG A 230 -4.24 -32.16 -23.55
N PRO A 231 -5.16 -32.46 -24.49
CA PRO A 231 -5.97 -31.44 -25.15
C PRO A 231 -6.66 -30.53 -24.13
N GLY A 232 -6.48 -29.21 -24.28
CA GLY A 232 -7.06 -28.19 -23.40
C GLY A 232 -6.11 -27.62 -22.34
N LEU A 233 -4.90 -28.18 -22.17
CA LEU A 233 -3.90 -27.69 -21.20
C LEU A 233 -2.85 -26.76 -21.81
N ILE A 234 -2.33 -27.08 -22.99
CA ILE A 234 -1.29 -26.28 -23.68
C ILE A 234 -1.76 -26.00 -25.09
#